data_AF-A0A9X6LR59-F1
#
_entry.id   AF-A0A9X6LR59-F1
#
_cell.length_a   1.000
_cell.length_b   1.000
_cell.length_c   1.000
_cell.angle_alpha   90.00
_cell.angle_beta   90.00
_cell.angle_gamma   90.00
#
_symmetry.space_group_name_H-M   'P 1'
#
loop_
_entity.id
_entity.type
_entity.pdbx_description
1 polymer ?
#
loop_
_entity_poly.entity_id
_entity_poly.type
_entity_poly.pdbx_seq_one_letter_code
_entity_poly.pdbx_strand_id
1 'polypeptide(L)'
;MLFMDLDFGVQTSFLASVRKTLTDFLTIENYAFVEDGGSFVTADFVYRVVEDLQEKRSFQQWAQVDFEIDMLEMTGLLQKMEQSMRARSSTLKQRNYFYTLLADLGMQEELPLDYLYLKRRLLEMQELKDQLKKEERASQPATVKQIHTIQKVWRKTFREELELSADVTQGEVQQLFNQANSHADYGKWR
;
A
#
# COMPACT_ATOMS: atom_id res chain seq x y z
N MET A 1 -31.48 10.45 -16.17
CA MET A 1 -31.62 11.26 -14.92
C MET A 1 -30.22 11.56 -14.41
N LEU A 2 -29.99 12.75 -13.85
CA LEU A 2 -28.73 13.11 -13.17
C LEU A 2 -28.78 12.73 -11.69
N PHE A 3 -27.67 12.77 -10.97
CA PHE A 3 -27.66 12.34 -9.57
C PHE A 3 -28.56 13.22 -8.68
N MET A 4 -28.61 14.54 -8.95
CA MET A 4 -29.54 15.44 -8.26
C MET A 4 -31.03 15.10 -8.43
N ASP A 5 -31.40 14.39 -9.49
CA ASP A 5 -32.79 14.02 -9.78
C ASP A 5 -33.22 12.73 -9.06
N LEU A 6 -32.28 12.02 -8.43
CA LEU A 6 -32.52 10.75 -7.75
C LEU A 6 -33.22 10.94 -6.41
N ASP A 7 -34.02 9.96 -5.99
CA ASP A 7 -34.57 9.94 -4.65
C ASP A 7 -33.45 9.81 -3.60
N PHE A 8 -33.75 10.29 -2.39
CA PHE A 8 -32.78 10.31 -1.30
C PHE A 8 -32.19 8.93 -0.97
N GLY A 9 -32.97 7.86 -1.09
CA GLY A 9 -32.52 6.50 -0.83
C GLY A 9 -31.47 6.06 -1.84
N VAL A 10 -31.74 6.28 -3.13
CA VAL A 10 -30.82 5.97 -4.22
C VAL A 10 -29.58 6.86 -4.17
N GLN A 11 -29.71 8.16 -3.88
CA GLN A 11 -28.57 9.05 -3.68
C GLN A 11 -27.66 8.55 -2.55
N THR A 12 -28.24 8.17 -1.42
CA THR A 12 -27.47 7.67 -0.26
C THR A 12 -26.75 6.38 -0.61
N SER A 13 -27.40 5.45 -1.32
CA SER A 13 -26.79 4.22 -1.79
C SER A 13 -25.63 4.48 -2.74
N PHE A 14 -25.81 5.37 -3.73
CA PHE A 14 -24.77 5.74 -4.67
C PHE A 14 -23.56 6.38 -3.98
N LEU A 15 -23.78 7.36 -3.09
CA LEU A 15 -22.72 8.00 -2.33
C LEU A 15 -21.93 7.02 -1.46
N ALA A 16 -22.60 5.99 -0.92
CA ALA A 16 -21.93 4.92 -0.18
C ALA A 16 -21.01 4.09 -1.08
N SER A 17 -21.44 3.74 -2.29
CA SER A 17 -20.60 3.05 -3.29
C SER A 17 -19.42 3.92 -3.72
N VAL A 18 -19.64 5.21 -4.02
CA VAL A 18 -18.56 6.15 -4.38
C VAL A 18 -17.53 6.23 -3.25
N ARG A 19 -17.98 6.41 -1.99
CA ARG A 19 -17.09 6.48 -0.83
C ARG A 19 -16.30 5.19 -0.62
N LYS A 20 -16.93 4.04 -0.87
CA LYS A 20 -16.26 2.74 -0.78
C LYS A 20 -15.18 2.62 -1.86
N THR A 21 -15.51 2.84 -3.13
CA THR A 21 -14.55 2.82 -4.24
C THR A 21 -13.38 3.79 -3.99
N LEU A 22 -13.66 5.01 -3.52
CA LEU A 22 -12.62 5.98 -3.15
C LEU A 22 -11.69 5.44 -2.05
N THR A 23 -12.26 4.82 -1.01
CA THR A 23 -11.47 4.25 0.10
C THR A 23 -10.64 3.05 -0.35
N ASP A 24 -11.19 2.23 -1.23
CA ASP A 24 -10.51 1.07 -1.80
C ASP A 24 -9.30 1.52 -2.63
N PHE A 25 -9.46 2.51 -3.53
CA PHE A 25 -8.34 3.06 -4.31
C PHE A 25 -7.25 3.66 -3.43
N LEU A 26 -7.62 4.47 -2.43
CA LEU A 26 -6.66 5.03 -1.49
C LEU A 26 -5.88 3.94 -0.75
N THR A 27 -6.55 2.84 -0.40
CA THR A 27 -5.93 1.74 0.36
C THR A 27 -5.05 0.85 -0.51
N ILE A 28 -5.49 0.50 -1.73
CA ILE A 28 -4.75 -0.34 -2.67
C ILE A 28 -3.43 0.34 -3.07
N GLU A 29 -3.48 1.65 -3.32
CA GLU A 29 -2.30 2.43 -3.69
C GLU A 29 -1.51 2.92 -2.47
N ASN A 30 -1.82 2.45 -1.26
CA ASN A 30 -1.18 2.90 -0.01
C ASN A 30 -1.11 4.43 0.13
N TYR A 31 -2.14 5.13 -0.35
CA TYR A 31 -2.25 6.59 -0.36
C TYR A 31 -1.12 7.30 -1.14
N ALA A 32 -0.40 6.61 -2.03
CA ALA A 32 0.80 7.11 -2.70
C ALA A 32 0.59 8.41 -3.50
N PHE A 33 -0.60 8.59 -4.07
CA PHE A 33 -0.96 9.77 -4.87
C PHE A 33 -1.50 10.94 -4.02
N VAL A 34 -1.58 10.81 -2.69
CA VAL A 34 -2.03 11.89 -1.80
C VAL A 34 -0.87 12.82 -1.49
N GLU A 35 -0.92 14.05 -2.00
CA GLU A 35 0.01 15.11 -1.61
C GLU A 35 -0.54 15.97 -0.48
N ASP A 36 0.34 16.66 0.25
CA ASP A 36 -0.05 17.59 1.31
C ASP A 36 -0.74 18.81 0.71
N GLY A 37 -2.00 19.03 1.08
CA GLY A 37 -2.83 20.13 0.57
C GLY A 37 -3.24 20.06 -0.91
N GLY A 38 -2.62 19.21 -1.73
CA GLY A 38 -2.93 19.05 -3.15
C GLY A 38 -4.08 18.09 -3.41
N SER A 39 -5.02 18.44 -4.29
CA SER A 39 -6.14 17.55 -4.64
C SER A 39 -5.68 16.40 -5.55
N PHE A 40 -6.07 15.16 -5.22
CA PHE A 40 -5.82 14.00 -6.10
C PHE A 40 -6.98 13.72 -7.08
N VAL A 41 -8.07 14.49 -7.01
CA VAL A 41 -9.24 14.30 -7.88
C VAL A 41 -8.97 14.93 -9.25
N THR A 42 -8.22 14.20 -10.06
CA THR A 42 -7.94 14.54 -11.47
C THR A 42 -9.01 13.95 -12.40
N ALA A 43 -9.08 14.42 -13.65
CA ALA A 43 -10.01 13.85 -14.64
C ALA A 43 -9.82 12.34 -14.83
N ASP A 44 -8.56 11.87 -14.85
CA ASP A 44 -8.23 10.44 -14.96
C ASP A 44 -8.69 9.65 -13.73
N PHE A 45 -8.53 10.23 -12.53
CA PHE A 45 -9.01 9.61 -11.30
C PHE A 45 -10.54 9.49 -11.30
N VAL A 46 -11.24 10.55 -11.71
CA VAL A 46 -12.71 10.54 -11.85
C VAL A 46 -13.14 9.45 -12.83
N TYR A 47 -12.48 9.34 -13.99
CA TYR A 47 -12.80 8.31 -14.98
C TYR A 47 -12.66 6.89 -14.39
N ARG A 48 -11.56 6.61 -13.68
CA ARG A 48 -11.35 5.31 -13.03
C ARG A 48 -12.41 4.98 -11.99
N VAL A 49 -12.85 5.98 -11.21
CA VAL A 49 -13.94 5.79 -10.24
C VAL A 49 -15.25 5.47 -10.95
N VAL A 50 -15.58 6.19 -12.02
CA VAL A 50 -16.79 5.93 -12.80
C VAL A 50 -16.76 4.53 -13.43
N GLU A 51 -15.63 4.14 -14.02
CA GLU A 51 -15.42 2.81 -14.59
C GLU A 51 -15.64 1.70 -13.55
N ASP A 52 -14.98 1.78 -12.39
CA ASP A 52 -15.13 0.81 -11.29
C ASP A 52 -16.59 0.73 -10.77
N LEU A 53 -17.29 1.87 -10.70
CA LEU A 53 -18.70 1.90 -10.33
C LEU A 53 -19.59 1.25 -11.38
N GLN A 54 -19.32 1.45 -12.67
CA GLN A 54 -20.07 0.83 -13.77
C GLN A 54 -19.84 -0.69 -13.81
N GLU A 55 -18.61 -1.17 -13.57
CA GLU A 55 -18.33 -2.60 -13.48
C GLU A 55 -19.09 -3.27 -12.33
N LYS A 56 -19.19 -2.58 -11.19
CA LYS A 56 -19.89 -3.07 -10.00
C LYS A 56 -21.39 -2.82 -10.02
N ARG A 57 -21.91 -2.13 -11.06
CA ARG A 57 -23.28 -1.62 -11.15
C ARG A 57 -24.31 -2.71 -10.89
N SER A 58 -24.19 -3.88 -11.53
CA SER A 58 -25.17 -4.98 -11.43
C SER A 58 -25.46 -5.47 -10.00
N PHE A 59 -24.58 -5.20 -9.03
CA PHE A 59 -24.73 -5.60 -7.64
C PHE A 59 -25.19 -4.46 -6.70
N GLN A 60 -25.51 -3.28 -7.22
CA GLN A 60 -25.84 -2.10 -6.42
C GLN A 60 -27.33 -1.79 -6.41
N GLN A 61 -27.84 -1.29 -5.29
CA GLN A 61 -29.24 -0.85 -5.19
C GLN A 61 -29.53 0.34 -6.13
N TRP A 62 -28.59 1.27 -6.28
CA TRP A 62 -28.73 2.41 -7.18
C TRP A 62 -28.75 2.02 -8.67
N ALA A 63 -28.34 0.80 -9.02
CA ALA A 63 -28.39 0.32 -10.40
C ALA A 63 -29.79 -0.10 -10.87
N GLN A 64 -30.75 -0.16 -9.96
CA GLN A 64 -32.16 -0.40 -10.29
C GLN A 64 -32.83 0.81 -10.95
N VAL A 65 -32.16 1.97 -10.92
CA VAL A 65 -32.62 3.23 -11.53
C VAL A 65 -31.78 3.54 -12.76
N ASP A 66 -32.45 3.93 -13.84
CA ASP A 66 -31.79 4.37 -15.05
C ASP A 66 -31.31 5.83 -14.92
N PHE A 67 -30.09 5.99 -14.41
CA PHE A 67 -29.42 7.27 -14.32
C PHE A 67 -28.00 7.20 -14.87
N GLU A 68 -27.54 8.33 -15.41
CA GLU A 68 -26.22 8.47 -16.00
C GLU A 68 -25.28 9.14 -15.00
N ILE A 69 -24.04 8.67 -14.94
CA ILE A 69 -23.02 9.28 -14.09
C ILE A 69 -22.33 10.38 -14.91
N ASP A 70 -22.76 11.62 -14.71
CA ASP A 70 -22.12 12.77 -15.34
C ASP A 70 -20.73 13.04 -14.74
N MET A 71 -19.74 13.29 -15.59
CA MET A 71 -18.34 13.45 -15.18
C MET A 71 -18.10 14.73 -14.37
N LEU A 72 -18.82 15.81 -14.68
CA LEU A 72 -18.68 17.09 -13.96
C LEU A 72 -19.29 16.96 -12.56
N GLU A 73 -20.48 16.37 -12.47
CA GLU A 73 -21.15 16.08 -11.20
C GLU A 73 -20.30 15.14 -10.33
N MET A 74 -19.76 14.08 -10.93
CA MET A 74 -18.89 13.12 -10.24
C MET A 74 -17.60 13.79 -9.72
N THR A 75 -16.99 14.68 -10.51
CA THR A 75 -15.83 15.47 -10.08
C THR A 75 -16.17 16.27 -8.82
N GLY A 76 -17.30 16.97 -8.82
CA GLY A 76 -17.74 17.75 -7.67
C GLY A 76 -18.04 16.89 -6.43
N LEU A 77 -18.63 15.71 -6.61
CA LEU A 77 -18.88 14.75 -5.52
C LEU A 77 -17.57 14.25 -4.92
N LEU A 78 -16.61 13.84 -5.76
CA LEU A 78 -15.31 13.34 -5.31
C LEU A 78 -14.50 14.42 -4.61
N GLN A 79 -14.47 15.65 -5.11
CA GLN A 79 -13.80 16.76 -4.46
C GLN A 79 -14.39 17.06 -3.07
N LYS A 80 -15.72 17.04 -2.93
CA LYS A 80 -16.38 17.21 -1.62
C LYS A 80 -16.02 16.09 -0.66
N MET A 81 -15.99 14.84 -1.15
CA MET A 81 -15.59 13.69 -0.33
C MET A 81 -14.13 13.77 0.09
N GLU A 82 -13.23 14.11 -0.83
CA GLU A 82 -11.81 14.32 -0.56
C GLU A 82 -11.62 15.37 0.53
N GLN A 83 -12.19 16.57 0.36
CA GLN A 83 -12.09 17.66 1.34
C GLN A 83 -12.60 17.21 2.72
N SER A 84 -13.75 16.53 2.76
CA SER A 84 -14.31 15.98 3.99
C SER A 84 -13.40 14.93 4.64
N MET A 85 -12.69 14.13 3.85
CA MET A 85 -11.76 13.12 4.35
C MET A 85 -10.46 13.72 4.87
N ARG A 86 -9.91 14.73 4.18
CA ARG A 86 -8.70 15.47 4.59
C ARG A 86 -8.91 16.25 5.89
N ALA A 87 -10.09 16.85 6.07
CA ALA A 87 -10.43 17.64 7.25
C ALA A 87 -10.71 16.81 8.52
N ARG A 88 -10.60 15.48 8.46
CA ARG A 88 -10.87 14.63 9.64
C ARG A 88 -9.78 14.81 10.69
N SER A 89 -10.16 14.91 11.95
CA SER A 89 -9.17 14.91 13.03
C SER A 89 -8.51 13.54 13.17
N SER A 90 -7.19 13.53 13.36
CA SER A 90 -6.46 12.33 13.71
C SER A 90 -6.81 11.86 15.13
N THR A 91 -6.95 10.55 15.29
CA THR A 91 -7.23 9.93 16.59
C THR A 91 -6.01 10.00 17.50
N LEU A 92 -6.20 9.90 18.82
CA LEU A 92 -5.07 9.83 19.77
C LEU A 92 -4.13 8.66 19.46
N LYS A 93 -4.68 7.50 19.07
CA LYS A 93 -3.90 6.32 18.68
C LYS A 93 -2.99 6.60 17.48
N GLN A 94 -3.50 7.28 16.45
CA GLN A 94 -2.72 7.63 15.27
C GLN A 94 -1.60 8.63 15.60
N ARG A 95 -1.90 9.64 16.42
CA ARG A 95 -0.91 10.62 16.87
C ARG A 95 0.22 9.99 17.68
N ASN A 96 -0.12 9.11 18.63
CA ASN A 96 0.88 8.40 19.40
C ASN A 96 1.75 7.50 18.51
N TYR A 97 1.12 6.79 17.56
CA TYR A 97 1.85 5.94 16.63
C TYR A 97 2.81 6.74 15.73
N PHE A 98 2.39 7.92 15.26
CA PHE A 98 3.25 8.84 14.51
C PHE A 98 4.51 9.22 15.31
N TYR A 99 4.35 9.65 16.56
CA TYR A 99 5.50 10.02 17.39
C TYR A 99 6.40 8.83 17.76
N THR A 100 5.83 7.64 17.94
CA THR A 100 6.63 6.42 18.12
C THR A 100 7.47 6.13 16.88
N LEU A 101 6.90 6.24 15.67
CA LEU A 101 7.65 6.05 14.44
C LEU A 101 8.78 7.07 14.28
N LEU A 102 8.53 8.34 14.58
CA LEU A 102 9.58 9.38 14.56
C LEU A 102 10.72 9.05 15.52
N ALA A 103 10.41 8.63 16.75
CA ALA A 103 11.41 8.25 17.72
C ALA A 103 12.23 7.02 17.27
N ASP A 104 11.56 5.99 16.75
CA ASP A 104 12.20 4.77 16.24
C ASP A 104 13.11 5.05 15.03
N LEU A 105 12.75 6.03 14.20
CA LEU A 105 13.50 6.44 13.02
C LEU A 105 14.53 7.55 13.29
N GLY A 106 14.55 8.12 14.50
CA GLY A 106 15.41 9.26 14.84
C GLY A 106 15.06 10.54 14.07
N MET A 107 13.81 10.70 13.64
CA MET A 107 13.33 11.84 12.85
C MET A 107 12.64 12.89 13.74
N GLN A 108 12.63 14.14 13.27
CA GLN A 108 11.83 15.21 13.86
C GLN A 108 10.93 15.80 12.78
N GLU A 109 9.63 15.65 12.96
CA GLU A 109 8.60 16.13 12.04
C GLU A 109 7.38 16.57 12.86
N GLU A 110 6.70 17.63 12.44
CA GLU A 110 5.43 18.02 13.04
C GLU A 110 4.31 17.08 12.57
N LEU A 111 3.29 16.89 13.41
CA LEU A 111 2.14 16.07 13.04
C LEU A 111 1.35 16.74 11.90
N PRO A 112 1.15 16.07 10.75
CA PRO A 112 0.34 16.62 9.68
C PRO A 112 -1.11 16.90 10.09
N LEU A 113 -1.63 18.05 9.65
CA LEU A 113 -3.02 18.44 9.86
C LEU A 113 -3.96 17.77 8.85
N ASP A 114 -3.48 17.52 7.63
CA ASP A 114 -4.20 16.77 6.61
C ASP A 114 -4.24 15.28 6.98
N TYR A 115 -5.45 14.76 7.19
CA TYR A 115 -5.66 13.38 7.61
C TYR A 115 -5.22 12.34 6.57
N LEU A 116 -5.44 12.61 5.28
CA LEU A 116 -5.06 11.67 4.23
C LEU A 116 -3.55 11.69 4.04
N TYR A 117 -2.92 12.86 4.14
CA TYR A 117 -1.47 12.95 4.13
C TYR A 117 -0.84 12.25 5.35
N LEU A 118 -1.42 12.41 6.55
CA LEU A 118 -0.99 11.64 7.73
C LEU A 118 -1.07 10.13 7.48
N LYS A 119 -2.12 9.65 6.82
CA LYS A 119 -2.26 8.21 6.49
C LYS A 119 -1.13 7.72 5.59
N ARG A 120 -0.83 8.46 4.53
CA ARG A 120 0.31 8.19 3.65
C ARG A 120 1.62 8.19 4.43
N ARG A 121 1.87 9.25 5.20
CA ARG A 121 3.13 9.43 5.95
C ARG A 121 3.37 8.32 6.96
N LEU A 122 2.33 7.83 7.64
CA LEU A 122 2.42 6.68 8.54
C LEU A 122 2.85 5.40 7.83
N LEU A 123 2.37 5.16 6.61
CA LEU A 123 2.76 3.99 5.81
C LEU A 123 4.22 4.11 5.36
N GLU A 124 4.61 5.25 4.81
CA GLU A 124 6.00 5.51 4.39
C GLU A 124 7.01 5.31 5.55
N MET A 125 6.70 5.84 6.73
CA MET A 125 7.56 5.67 7.91
C MET A 125 7.61 4.21 8.38
N GLN A 126 6.50 3.48 8.31
CA GLN A 126 6.47 2.06 8.67
C GLN A 126 7.30 1.24 7.69
N GLU A 127 7.19 1.50 6.39
CA GLU A 127 8.02 0.86 5.35
C GLU A 127 9.51 1.16 5.56
N LEU A 128 9.87 2.42 5.84
CA LEU A 128 11.25 2.81 6.13
C LEU A 128 11.78 2.06 7.36
N LYS A 129 10.98 1.97 8.42
CA LYS A 129 11.35 1.25 9.64
C LYS A 129 11.57 -0.25 9.38
N ASP A 130 10.71 -0.86 8.57
CA ASP A 130 10.83 -2.27 8.23
C ASP A 130 12.04 -2.53 7.33
N GLN A 131 12.35 -1.60 6.43
CA GLN A 131 13.56 -1.64 5.61
C GLN A 131 14.83 -1.55 6.46
N LEU A 132 14.91 -0.59 7.40
CA LEU A 132 16.05 -0.47 8.32
C LEU A 132 16.24 -1.73 9.17
N LYS A 133 15.16 -2.31 9.69
CA LYS A 133 15.22 -3.59 10.43
C LYS A 133 15.71 -4.74 9.56
N LYS A 134 15.32 -4.77 8.29
CA LYS A 134 15.77 -5.78 7.34
C LYS A 134 17.26 -5.63 7.05
N GLU A 135 17.74 -4.41 6.85
CA GLU A 135 19.15 -4.09 6.65
C GLU A 135 20.00 -4.42 7.87
N GLU A 136 19.53 -4.08 9.07
CA GLU A 136 20.19 -4.43 10.33
C GLU A 136 20.32 -5.94 10.48
N ARG A 137 19.23 -6.70 10.27
CA ARG A 137 19.26 -8.17 10.30
C ARG A 137 20.16 -8.77 9.23
N ALA A 138 20.11 -8.24 8.02
CA ALA A 138 20.96 -8.70 6.93
C ALA A 138 22.45 -8.49 7.24
N SER A 139 22.79 -7.41 7.96
CA SER A 139 24.17 -7.09 8.34
C SER A 139 24.68 -7.89 9.55
N GLN A 140 23.81 -8.59 10.28
CA GLN A 140 24.23 -9.43 11.40
C GLN A 140 25.03 -10.64 10.92
N PRO A 141 25.99 -11.13 11.71
CA PRO A 141 26.69 -12.38 11.41
C PRO A 141 25.71 -13.55 11.24
N ALA A 142 25.98 -14.39 10.24
CA ALA A 142 25.20 -15.59 10.02
C ALA A 142 25.44 -16.61 11.14
N THR A 143 24.36 -17.28 11.55
CA THR A 143 24.49 -18.36 12.53
C THR A 143 25.17 -19.57 11.91
N VAL A 144 25.87 -20.36 12.73
CA VAL A 144 26.49 -21.63 12.31
C VAL A 144 25.49 -22.55 11.60
N LYS A 145 24.23 -22.56 12.06
CA LYS A 145 23.15 -23.34 11.42
C LYS A 145 22.84 -22.84 10.02
N GLN A 146 22.73 -21.52 9.81
CA GLN A 146 22.50 -20.94 8.48
C GLN A 146 23.64 -21.27 7.52
N ILE A 147 24.90 -21.08 7.96
CA ILE A 147 26.12 -21.42 7.20
C ILE A 147 26.12 -22.90 6.80
N HIS A 148 25.91 -23.81 7.77
CA HIS A 148 25.90 -25.24 7.49
C HIS A 148 24.78 -25.64 6.52
N THR A 149 23.61 -24.99 6.65
CA THR A 149 22.46 -25.28 5.79
C THR A 149 22.73 -24.84 4.36
N ILE A 150 23.27 -23.63 4.14
CA ILE A 150 23.58 -23.18 2.78
C ILE A 150 24.69 -24.03 2.16
N GLN A 151 25.74 -24.40 2.90
CA GLN A 151 26.79 -25.29 2.39
C GLN A 151 26.23 -26.64 1.90
N LYS A 152 25.28 -27.21 2.65
CA LYS A 152 24.59 -28.45 2.26
C LYS A 152 23.75 -28.27 1.00
N VAL A 153 22.97 -27.18 0.93
CA VAL A 153 22.14 -26.86 -0.24
C VAL A 153 23.02 -26.62 -1.47
N TRP A 154 24.11 -25.86 -1.31
CA TRP A 154 25.05 -25.54 -2.37
C TRP A 154 25.71 -26.78 -2.96
N ARG A 155 26.23 -27.67 -2.09
CA ARG A 155 26.79 -28.96 -2.52
C ARG A 155 25.75 -29.81 -3.25
N LYS A 156 24.49 -29.78 -2.83
CA LYS A 156 23.43 -30.53 -3.52
C LYS A 156 23.10 -29.95 -4.89
N THR A 157 23.05 -28.62 -5.01
CA THR A 157 22.63 -27.92 -6.24
C THR A 157 23.76 -27.86 -7.27
N PHE A 158 24.98 -27.52 -6.85
CA PHE A 158 26.12 -27.26 -7.74
C PHE A 158 27.18 -28.37 -7.71
N ARG A 159 27.12 -29.32 -6.77
CA ARG A 159 28.13 -30.38 -6.54
C ARG A 159 29.53 -29.86 -6.18
N GLU A 160 29.60 -28.64 -5.69
CA GLU A 160 30.82 -27.96 -5.24
C GLU A 160 30.76 -27.68 -3.73
N GLU A 161 31.94 -27.58 -3.10
CA GLU A 161 32.03 -27.11 -1.71
C GLU A 161 31.97 -25.59 -1.67
N LEU A 162 31.20 -25.06 -0.70
CA LEU A 162 31.04 -23.63 -0.50
C LEU A 162 31.85 -23.21 0.73
N GLU A 163 32.97 -22.54 0.49
CA GLU A 163 33.77 -21.91 1.54
C GLU A 163 33.21 -20.52 1.84
N LEU A 164 32.88 -20.27 3.10
CA LEU A 164 32.36 -18.98 3.58
C LEU A 164 33.30 -18.43 4.65
N SER A 165 33.49 -17.12 4.63
CA SER A 165 34.24 -16.44 5.67
C SER A 165 33.53 -16.53 7.03
N ALA A 166 34.29 -16.46 8.12
CA ALA A 166 33.75 -16.54 9.48
C ALA A 166 32.87 -15.34 9.86
N ASP A 167 33.02 -14.22 9.17
CA ASP A 167 32.25 -12.98 9.32
C ASP A 167 31.10 -12.86 8.31
N VAL A 168 30.79 -13.92 7.56
CA VAL A 168 29.69 -13.92 6.59
C VAL A 168 28.39 -13.48 7.25
N THR A 169 27.70 -12.56 6.61
CA THR A 169 26.47 -11.96 7.11
C THR A 169 25.25 -12.79 6.73
N GLN A 170 24.15 -12.60 7.47
CA GLN A 170 22.87 -13.25 7.14
C GLN A 170 22.37 -12.84 5.75
N GLY A 171 22.62 -11.60 5.34
CA GLY A 171 22.28 -11.08 4.02
C GLY A 171 23.01 -11.82 2.90
N GLU A 172 24.32 -12.03 3.03
CA GLU A 172 25.12 -12.80 2.06
C GLU A 172 24.65 -14.26 2.00
N VAL A 173 24.40 -14.90 3.14
CA VAL A 173 23.85 -16.26 3.17
C VAL A 173 22.49 -16.33 2.48
N GLN A 174 21.62 -15.34 2.66
CA GLN A 174 20.32 -15.29 2.00
C GLN A 174 20.45 -15.11 0.48
N GLN A 175 21.42 -14.32 0.00
CA GLN A 175 21.69 -14.19 -1.44
C GLN A 175 22.13 -15.53 -2.05
N LEU A 176 22.97 -16.28 -1.35
CA LEU A 176 23.39 -17.62 -1.78
C LEU A 176 22.21 -18.60 -1.83
N PHE A 177 21.30 -18.55 -0.86
CA PHE A 177 20.06 -19.34 -0.93
C PHE A 177 19.22 -18.98 -2.16
N ASN A 178 19.06 -17.68 -2.44
CA ASN A 178 18.28 -17.23 -3.61
C ASN A 178 18.91 -17.71 -4.92
N GLN A 179 20.24 -17.68 -5.03
CA GLN A 179 20.98 -18.19 -6.19
C GLN A 179 20.85 -19.71 -6.34
N ALA A 180 20.95 -20.46 -5.24
CA ALA A 180 20.77 -21.91 -5.28
C ALA A 180 19.34 -22.30 -5.68
N ASN A 181 18.34 -21.56 -5.21
CA ASN A 181 16.93 -21.80 -5.54
C ASN A 181 16.61 -21.43 -6.99
N SER A 182 17.11 -20.30 -7.49
CA SER A 182 16.90 -19.92 -8.89
C SER A 182 17.50 -20.96 -9.83
N HIS A 183 18.68 -21.50 -9.52
CA HIS A 183 19.30 -22.58 -10.30
C HIS A 183 18.53 -23.91 -10.21
N ALA A 184 17.94 -24.23 -9.05
CA ALA A 184 17.11 -25.43 -8.89
C ALA A 184 15.83 -25.38 -9.74
N ASP A 185 15.25 -24.19 -9.94
CA ASP A 185 14.05 -24.02 -10.79
C ASP A 185 14.36 -24.04 -12.30
N TYR A 186 15.61 -23.77 -12.72
CA TYR A 186 16.06 -24.03 -14.10
C TYR A 186 16.06 -25.53 -14.48
N GLY A 187 15.97 -26.44 -13.50
CA GLY A 187 15.84 -27.88 -13.72
C GLY A 187 14.42 -28.39 -13.93
N LYS A 188 13.38 -27.54 -13.81
CA LYS A 188 11.96 -27.94 -13.93
C LYS A 188 11.36 -27.76 -15.33
N TRP A 189 12.14 -27.24 -16.29
CA TRP A 189 11.75 -27.13 -17.69
C TRP A 189 12.75 -27.86 -18.60
N ARG A 190 12.84 -29.18 -18.47
CA ARG A 190 13.36 -30.09 -19.50
C ARG A 190 12.64 -31.43 -19.45
#